data_AF-A3XCN2-F1
#
_entry.id   AF-A3XCN2-F1
#
_cell.length_a   1.000
_cell.length_b   1.000
_cell.length_c   1.000
_cell.angle_alpha   90.00
_cell.angle_beta   90.00
_cell.angle_gamma   90.00
#
_symmetry.space_group_name_H-M   'P 1'
#
loop_
_entity.id
_entity.type
_entity.pdbx_description
1 polymer ?
#
loop_
_entity_poly.entity_id
_entity_poly.type
_entity_poly.pdbx_seq_one_letter_code
_entity_poly.pdbx_strand_id
1 'polypeptide(L)'
;MFKTVLGLSALGFTASLMATSPALAQGRNCAPREVVVERLAEKYGESRQAIGIGQQGMVMETFASAESGSWTITVTMPTGMTCLMASGQSFEALAEAVPTTDNDA
;
A
#
# COMPACT_ATOMS: atom_id res chain seq x y z
N MET A 1 26.84 29.02 -59.14
CA MET A 1 27.48 29.66 -57.97
C MET A 1 26.66 29.33 -56.73
N PHE A 2 27.12 28.37 -55.94
CA PHE A 2 26.61 28.05 -54.61
C PHE A 2 27.28 28.97 -53.58
N LYS A 3 26.49 29.64 -52.73
CA LYS A 3 26.93 30.35 -51.51
C LYS A 3 25.77 30.37 -50.50
N THR A 4 25.71 29.35 -49.62
CA THR A 4 25.92 29.44 -48.15
C THR A 4 25.05 30.48 -47.43
N VAL A 5 23.95 30.08 -46.75
CA VAL A 5 23.81 29.55 -45.36
C VAL A 5 23.44 30.66 -44.35
N LEU A 6 22.73 30.24 -43.28
CA LEU A 6 22.18 30.95 -42.11
C LEU A 6 20.71 31.39 -42.29
N GLY A 7 19.68 30.68 -41.82
CA GLY A 7 19.62 29.75 -40.70
C GLY A 7 19.37 30.53 -39.40
N LEU A 8 18.10 30.86 -39.13
CA LEU A 8 17.65 31.32 -37.81
C LEU A 8 16.19 30.93 -37.59
N SER A 9 15.95 29.62 -37.55
CA SER A 9 14.73 29.06 -36.98
C SER A 9 14.78 29.30 -35.47
N ALA A 10 14.18 30.39 -35.00
CA ALA A 10 13.93 30.61 -33.59
C ALA A 10 12.78 29.69 -33.13
N LEU A 11 13.08 28.39 -33.00
CA LEU A 11 12.28 27.50 -32.17
C LEU A 11 12.53 27.91 -30.71
N GLY A 12 11.63 28.73 -30.18
CA GLY A 12 11.55 28.99 -28.75
C GLY A 12 11.24 27.68 -28.03
N PHE A 13 12.27 26.97 -27.58
CA PHE A 13 12.12 25.81 -26.72
C PHE A 13 11.86 26.32 -25.29
N THR A 14 10.60 26.63 -24.99
CA THR A 14 10.15 26.85 -23.62
C THR A 14 10.32 25.52 -22.87
N ALA A 15 11.44 25.36 -22.16
CA ALA A 15 11.66 24.24 -21.26
C ALA A 15 10.74 24.41 -20.05
N SER A 16 9.52 23.88 -20.13
CA SER A 16 8.62 23.72 -19.01
C SER A 16 9.26 22.71 -18.05
N LEU A 17 9.91 23.19 -17.00
CA LEU A 17 10.31 22.39 -15.84
C LEU A 17 9.05 21.79 -15.23
N MET A 18 8.69 20.56 -15.61
CA MET A 18 7.67 19.80 -14.89
C MET A 18 8.27 19.42 -13.54
N ALA A 19 7.95 20.19 -12.52
CA ALA A 19 8.23 19.82 -11.14
C ALA A 19 7.44 18.54 -10.83
N THR A 20 8.12 17.39 -10.83
CA THR A 20 7.55 16.14 -10.34
C THR A 20 7.45 16.22 -8.82
N SER A 21 6.31 16.68 -8.31
CA SER A 21 6.00 16.53 -6.89
C SER A 21 5.96 15.05 -6.53
N PRO A 22 6.60 14.59 -5.44
CA PRO A 22 6.42 13.22 -4.98
C PRO A 22 4.93 13.02 -4.69
N ALA A 23 4.33 12.00 -5.29
CA ALA A 23 2.92 11.69 -5.11
C ALA A 23 2.68 11.33 -3.63
N LEU A 24 2.20 12.29 -2.83
CA LEU A 24 1.72 12.07 -1.46
C LEU A 24 0.34 11.37 -1.48
N ALA A 25 0.26 10.21 -2.12
CA ALA A 25 -0.92 9.34 -2.04
C ALA A 25 -0.85 8.39 -0.83
N GLN A 26 0.35 8.18 -0.27
CA GLN A 26 0.61 7.21 0.81
C GLN A 26 0.37 7.76 2.23
N GLY A 27 0.06 9.05 2.39
CA GLY A 27 0.05 9.70 3.71
C GLY A 27 -1.31 9.88 4.38
N ARG A 28 -2.43 9.53 3.73
CA ARG A 28 -3.77 9.87 4.27
C ARG A 28 -4.36 8.84 5.24
N ASN A 29 -3.85 7.61 5.23
CA ASN A 29 -4.39 6.51 6.03
C ASN A 29 -3.33 5.89 6.97
N CYS A 30 -2.37 6.70 7.43
CA CYS A 30 -1.33 6.25 8.34
C CYS A 30 -1.38 7.00 9.67
N ALA A 31 -1.08 6.32 10.76
CA ALA A 31 -0.97 6.88 12.10
C ALA A 31 0.04 6.05 12.94
N PRO A 32 0.46 6.51 14.13
CA PRO A 32 1.17 5.66 15.07
C PRO A 32 0.40 4.35 15.28
N ARG A 33 1.13 3.24 15.38
CA ARG A 33 0.56 1.90 15.41
C ARG A 33 -0.53 1.73 16.46
N GLU A 34 -0.28 2.26 17.65
CA GLU A 34 -1.10 2.15 18.84
C GLU A 34 -2.47 2.78 18.56
N VAL A 35 -2.49 3.95 17.93
CA VAL A 35 -3.70 4.67 17.52
C VAL A 35 -4.51 3.86 16.51
N VAL A 36 -3.85 3.18 15.55
CA VAL A 36 -4.54 2.35 14.57
C VAL A 36 -5.16 1.13 15.25
N VAL A 37 -4.39 0.39 16.05
CA VAL A 37 -4.86 -0.84 16.71
C VAL A 37 -5.99 -0.55 17.70
N GLU A 38 -5.84 0.48 18.52
CA GLU A 38 -6.88 0.92 19.47
C GLU A 38 -8.17 1.26 18.73
N ARG A 39 -8.08 2.03 17.64
CA ARG A 39 -9.26 2.38 16.84
C ARG A 39 -9.91 1.16 16.18
N LEU A 40 -9.13 0.21 15.67
CA LEU A 40 -9.66 -1.03 15.10
C LEU A 40 -10.41 -1.86 16.15
N ALA A 41 -9.85 -1.98 17.34
CA ALA A 41 -10.48 -2.68 18.45
C ALA A 41 -11.76 -1.97 18.94
N GLU A 42 -11.68 -0.68 19.27
CA GLU A 42 -12.78 0.04 19.91
C GLU A 42 -13.94 0.34 18.95
N LYS A 43 -13.64 0.71 17.70
CA LYS A 43 -14.67 1.16 16.76
C LYS A 43 -15.26 0.03 15.93
N TYR A 44 -14.45 -0.96 15.57
CA TYR A 44 -14.84 -2.03 14.65
C TYR A 44 -14.94 -3.40 15.33
N GLY A 45 -14.50 -3.51 16.58
CA GLY A 45 -14.41 -4.78 17.29
C GLY A 45 -13.34 -5.70 16.70
N GLU A 46 -12.42 -5.17 15.89
CA GLU A 46 -11.45 -5.99 15.17
C GLU A 46 -10.28 -6.37 16.07
N SER A 47 -9.93 -7.66 16.04
CA SER A 47 -8.73 -8.20 16.67
C SER A 47 -7.82 -8.83 15.62
N ARG A 48 -6.53 -8.94 15.93
CA ARG A 48 -5.54 -9.48 15.00
C ARG A 48 -5.79 -10.96 14.73
N GLN A 49 -5.87 -11.31 13.45
CA GLN A 49 -6.07 -12.68 12.97
C GLN A 49 -4.79 -13.27 12.37
N ALA A 50 -3.95 -12.44 11.75
CA ALA A 50 -2.70 -12.88 11.14
C ALA A 50 -1.61 -11.80 11.27
N ILE A 51 -0.34 -12.24 11.27
CA ILE A 51 0.84 -11.37 11.31
C ILE A 51 1.99 -12.02 10.54
N GLY A 52 2.76 -11.19 9.82
CA GLY A 52 3.98 -11.60 9.16
C GLY A 52 4.96 -10.43 9.02
N ILE A 53 6.23 -10.75 8.80
CA ILE A 53 7.26 -9.76 8.47
C ILE A 53 7.44 -9.75 6.95
N GLY A 54 7.19 -8.59 6.35
CA GLY A 54 7.47 -8.32 4.96
C GLY A 54 8.93 -7.91 4.72
N GLN A 55 9.20 -7.42 3.51
CA GLN A 55 10.52 -6.88 3.20
C GLN A 55 10.86 -5.67 4.09
N GLN A 56 12.16 -5.42 4.28
CA GLN A 56 12.66 -4.25 5.01
C GLN A 56 12.16 -4.17 6.46
N GLY A 57 11.77 -5.31 7.05
CA GLY A 57 11.32 -5.40 8.44
C GLY A 57 9.95 -4.79 8.69
N MET A 58 9.15 -4.53 7.65
CA MET A 58 7.78 -4.08 7.83
C MET A 58 6.91 -5.21 8.39
N VAL A 59 6.02 -4.90 9.33
CA VAL A 59 5.05 -5.86 9.86
C VAL A 59 3.76 -5.73 9.05
N MET A 60 3.25 -6.84 8.52
CA MET A 60 1.94 -6.88 7.87
C MET A 60 0.98 -7.66 8.74
N GLU A 61 -0.22 -7.12 8.95
CA GLU A 61 -1.21 -7.70 9.85
C GLU A 61 -2.59 -7.65 9.24
N THR A 62 -3.40 -8.67 9.54
CA THR A 62 -4.83 -8.71 9.24
C THR A 62 -5.60 -8.67 10.56
N PHE A 63 -6.55 -7.76 10.67
CA PHE A 63 -7.47 -7.61 11.78
C PHE A 63 -8.90 -7.90 11.29
N ALA A 64 -9.71 -8.53 12.12
CA ALA A 64 -11.11 -8.81 11.80
C ALA A 64 -11.98 -8.97 13.05
N SER A 65 -13.29 -8.81 12.86
CA SER A 65 -14.32 -9.01 13.86
C SER A 65 -15.35 -10.01 13.34
N ALA A 66 -15.55 -11.12 14.08
CA ALA A 66 -16.60 -12.08 13.76
C ALA A 66 -18.01 -11.51 14.04
N GLU A 67 -18.12 -10.54 14.95
CA GLU A 67 -19.40 -9.94 15.34
C GLU A 67 -19.90 -8.94 14.31
N SER A 68 -19.04 -8.03 13.85
CA SER A 68 -19.39 -7.02 12.84
C SER A 68 -19.15 -7.48 11.40
N GLY A 69 -18.40 -8.58 11.23
CA GLY A 69 -17.93 -9.08 9.94
C GLY A 69 -16.86 -8.23 9.28
N SER A 70 -16.39 -7.16 9.93
CA SER A 70 -15.42 -6.23 9.35
C SER A 70 -14.00 -6.80 9.37
N TRP A 71 -13.17 -6.31 8.45
CA TRP A 71 -11.73 -6.58 8.44
C TRP A 71 -10.90 -5.44 7.91
N THR A 72 -9.63 -5.44 8.32
CA THR A 72 -8.60 -4.48 7.91
C THR A 72 -7.25 -5.16 7.73
N ILE A 73 -6.55 -4.85 6.64
CA ILE A 73 -5.12 -5.18 6.47
C ILE A 73 -4.30 -3.92 6.71
N THR A 74 -3.25 -4.04 7.51
CA THR A 74 -2.32 -2.95 7.82
C THR A 74 -0.88 -3.32 7.50
N VAL A 75 -0.06 -2.30 7.27
CA VAL A 75 1.40 -2.43 7.25
C VAL A 75 2.01 -1.44 8.25
N THR A 76 2.91 -1.92 9.12
CA THR A 76 3.68 -1.11 10.06
C THR A 76 5.13 -1.05 9.62
N MET A 77 5.63 0.16 9.39
CA MET A 77 7.05 0.40 9.11
C MET A 77 7.89 0.30 10.39
N PRO A 78 9.21 0.03 10.30
CA PRO A 78 10.11 0.09 11.45
C PRO A 78 10.11 1.43 12.19
N THR A 79 9.63 2.50 11.55
CA THR A 79 9.42 3.82 12.16
C THR A 79 8.25 3.87 13.15
N GLY A 80 7.47 2.79 13.28
CA GLY A 80 6.27 2.71 14.12
C GLY A 80 4.99 3.21 13.45
N MET A 81 5.09 3.78 12.25
CA MET A 81 3.93 4.24 11.49
C MET A 81 3.19 3.05 10.86
N THR A 82 1.89 2.98 11.08
CA THR A 82 1.00 1.95 10.54
C THR A 82 0.03 2.56 9.55
N CYS A 83 -0.08 1.97 8.36
CA CYS A 83 -0.97 2.39 7.29
C CYS A 83 -2.04 1.33 7.02
N LEU A 84 -3.29 1.75 6.80
CA LEU A 84 -4.32 0.85 6.27
C LEU A 84 -4.05 0.58 4.78
N MET A 85 -3.98 -0.70 4.43
CA MET A 85 -3.75 -1.17 3.06
C MET A 85 -5.06 -1.55 2.37
N ALA A 86 -5.96 -2.21 3.10
CA ALA A 86 -7.28 -2.59 2.62
C ALA A 86 -8.24 -2.76 3.81
N SER A 87 -9.54 -2.63 3.57
CA SER A 87 -10.58 -2.95 4.55
C SER A 87 -11.88 -3.34 3.87
N GLY A 88 -12.76 -4.03 4.58
CA GLY A 88 -14.03 -4.52 4.05
C GLY A 88 -14.89 -5.23 5.07
N GLN A 89 -15.83 -6.03 4.56
CA GLN A 89 -16.76 -6.86 5.32
C GLN A 89 -16.62 -8.34 4.89
N SER A 90 -17.36 -9.21 5.57
CA SER A 90 -17.48 -10.64 5.28
C SER A 90 -16.14 -11.37 5.36
N PHE A 91 -15.41 -11.16 6.46
CA PHE A 91 -14.16 -11.86 6.70
C PHE A 91 -14.38 -13.36 6.98
N GLU A 92 -13.51 -14.19 6.41
CA GLU A 92 -13.43 -15.62 6.69
C GLU A 92 -11.96 -16.01 6.90
N ALA A 93 -11.68 -16.70 8.00
CA ALA A 93 -10.37 -17.26 8.27
C ALA A 93 -10.29 -18.68 7.71
N LEU A 94 -9.43 -18.89 6.73
CA LEU A 94 -9.19 -20.19 6.11
C LEU A 94 -7.79 -20.70 6.44
N ALA A 95 -7.68 -22.01 6.70
CA ALA A 95 -6.42 -22.72 6.87
C ALA A 95 -6.31 -23.80 5.79
N GLU A 96 -6.32 -23.36 4.53
CA GLU A 96 -6.25 -24.26 3.38
C GLU A 96 -4.84 -24.84 3.21
N ALA A 97 -4.76 -26.12 2.85
CA ALA A 97 -3.50 -26.76 2.52
C ALA A 97 -3.04 -26.33 1.12
N VAL A 98 -1.73 -26.27 0.90
CA VAL A 98 -1.19 -26.08 -0.45
C VAL A 98 -1.60 -27.30 -1.30
N PRO A 99 -2.20 -27.11 -2.48
CA PRO A 99 -2.54 -28.23 -3.37
C PRO A 99 -1.30 -29.09 -3.67
N THR A 100 -1.39 -30.40 -3.50
CA THR A 100 -0.37 -31.33 -3.97
C THR A 100 -0.56 -31.52 -5.47
N THR A 101 0.50 -31.32 -6.25
CA THR A 101 0.52 -31.77 -7.65
C THR A 101 0.80 -33.27 -7.64
N ASP A 102 -0.19 -34.08 -7.30
CA ASP A 102 -0.12 -35.52 -7.54
C ASP A 102 -0.28 -35.72 -9.05
N ASN A 103 0.87 -35.84 -9.72
CA ASN A 103 0.95 -36.23 -11.11
C ASN A 103 0.81 -37.75 -11.15
N ASP A 104 -0.38 -38.25 -10.82
CA ASP A 104 -0.74 -39.65 -10.97
C ASP A 104 -0.89 -39.93 -12.46
N ALA A 105 0.24 -40.28 -13.07
CA ALA A 105 0.35 -40.83 -14.42
C ALA A 105 0.00 -42.33 -14.43
#